data_AF-A0A813NT55-F1
#
_entry.id   AF-A0A813NT55-F1
#
_cell.length_a   1.000
_cell.length_b   1.000
_cell.length_c   1.000
_cell.angle_alpha   90.00
_cell.angle_beta   90.00
_cell.angle_gamma   90.00
#
_symmetry.space_group_name_H-M   'P 1'
#
loop_
_entity.id
_entity.type
_entity.pdbx_description
1 polymer ?
#
loop_
_entity_poly.entity_id
_entity_poly.type
_entity_poly.pdbx_seq_one_letter_code
_entity_poly.pdbx_strand_id
1 'polypeptide(L)'
;MADMSAITKYKNLGQFYPHVLSKEPNVRLECFISLEHYLTDVNNSIECEDFEGFIKGLLKWIEGSNYRISSNGIRILELFTERLNSYEFEHYLDNVVSVTTDRLGDGKDQVRDAASHLLLKLMRKYTPQRIWDLIQPLAFENKQFRIKEETQRLLIRTLNEYVDIPMMNIV
;
A
#
# COMPACT_ATOMS: atom_id res chain seq x y z
N MET A 1 -4.29 -22.36 15.37
CA MET A 1 -4.45 -21.18 16.24
C MET A 1 -3.09 -20.51 16.33
N ALA A 2 -2.94 -19.30 15.80
CA ALA A 2 -1.70 -18.55 15.98
C ALA A 2 -1.52 -18.25 17.48
N ASP A 3 -0.31 -18.44 17.98
CA ASP A 3 0.05 -18.21 19.38
C ASP A 3 -0.18 -16.73 19.75
N MET A 4 -1.19 -16.48 20.58
CA MET A 4 -1.57 -15.14 21.06
C MET A 4 -0.45 -14.46 21.85
N SER A 5 0.57 -15.19 22.33
CA SER A 5 1.70 -14.60 23.04
C SER A 5 2.67 -13.84 22.13
N ALA A 6 2.75 -14.20 20.83
CA ALA A 6 3.57 -13.49 19.85
C ALA A 6 2.98 -12.13 19.47
N ILE A 7 1.67 -11.97 19.65
CA ILE A 7 0.88 -10.80 19.27
C ILE A 7 1.07 -9.63 20.26
N THR A 8 1.37 -9.91 21.53
CA THR A 8 1.57 -8.91 22.59
C THR A 8 3.03 -8.43 22.74
N LYS A 9 3.92 -8.82 21.82
CA LYS A 9 5.37 -8.52 21.91
C LYS A 9 5.70 -7.03 21.81
N TYR A 10 4.96 -6.28 20.98
CA TYR A 10 5.29 -4.89 20.65
C TYR A 10 4.32 -3.91 21.32
N LYS A 11 4.87 -2.87 21.96
CA LYS A 11 4.13 -1.86 22.72
C LYS A 11 3.98 -0.54 21.95
N ASN A 12 4.87 -0.25 21.01
CA ASN A 12 4.84 0.96 20.18
C ASN A 12 5.35 0.68 18.76
N LEU A 13 5.03 1.57 17.83
CA LEU A 13 5.41 1.43 16.42
C LEU A 13 6.93 1.42 16.21
N GLY A 14 7.68 2.21 16.98
CA GLY A 14 9.14 2.31 16.87
C GLY A 14 9.87 0.97 17.06
N GLN A 15 9.31 0.04 17.83
CA GLN A 15 9.92 -1.29 18.03
C GLN A 15 9.92 -2.16 16.76
N PHE A 16 9.08 -1.86 15.78
CA PHE A 16 9.08 -2.55 14.48
C PHE A 16 10.17 -2.02 13.54
N TYR A 17 10.70 -0.82 13.79
CA TYR A 17 11.58 -0.14 12.84
C TYR A 17 12.83 -0.94 12.44
N PRO A 18 13.58 -1.59 13.37
CA PRO A 18 14.72 -2.43 12.98
C PRO A 18 14.34 -3.63 12.12
N HIS A 19 13.13 -4.17 12.32
CA HIS A 19 12.61 -5.30 11.57
C HIS A 19 12.13 -4.88 10.16
N VAL A 20 11.55 -3.68 10.04
CA VAL A 20 11.22 -3.06 8.75
C VAL A 20 12.47 -2.85 7.91
N LEU A 21 13.57 -2.41 8.52
CA LEU A 21 14.85 -2.18 7.83
C LEU A 21 15.69 -3.45 7.61
N SER A 22 15.21 -4.62 8.07
CA SER A 22 15.97 -5.86 7.97
C SER A 22 16.23 -6.27 6.53
N LYS A 23 17.47 -6.70 6.25
CA LYS A 23 17.84 -7.29 4.96
C LYS A 23 17.27 -8.70 4.79
N GLU A 24 17.03 -9.39 5.91
CA GLU A 24 16.57 -10.77 5.94
C GLU A 24 15.08 -10.86 5.57
N PRO A 25 14.70 -11.56 4.48
CA PRO A 25 13.30 -11.68 4.06
C PRO A 25 12.40 -12.29 5.14
N ASN A 26 12.88 -13.30 5.87
CA ASN A 26 12.08 -13.98 6.90
C ASN A 26 11.75 -13.04 8.07
N VAL A 27 12.69 -12.17 8.47
CA VAL A 27 12.45 -11.16 9.51
C VAL A 27 11.37 -10.17 9.08
N ARG A 28 11.36 -9.76 7.80
CA ARG A 28 10.32 -8.88 7.26
C ARG A 28 8.95 -9.56 7.18
N LEU A 29 8.91 -10.84 6.83
CA LEU A 29 7.67 -11.63 6.81
C LEU A 29 7.08 -11.79 8.21
N GLU A 30 7.90 -12.08 9.22
CA GLU A 30 7.46 -12.13 10.62
C GLU A 30 7.04 -10.76 11.13
N CYS A 31 7.80 -9.71 10.80
CA CYS A 31 7.48 -8.33 11.12
C CYS A 31 6.10 -7.94 10.60
N PHE A 32 5.76 -8.31 9.36
CA PHE A 32 4.45 -8.02 8.77
C PHE A 32 3.31 -8.58 9.63
N ILE A 33 3.39 -9.85 10.06
CA ILE A 33 2.31 -10.50 10.82
C ILE A 33 2.03 -9.73 12.11
N SER A 34 3.08 -9.40 12.87
CA SER A 34 2.93 -8.66 14.11
C SER A 34 2.51 -7.20 13.89
N LEU A 35 3.03 -6.55 12.83
CA LEU A 35 2.73 -5.15 12.54
C LEU A 35 1.31 -4.96 12.02
N GLU A 36 0.82 -5.84 11.14
CA GLU A 36 -0.56 -5.82 10.67
C GLU A 36 -1.53 -5.98 11.85
N HIS A 37 -1.26 -6.93 12.75
CA HIS A 37 -2.07 -7.10 13.95
C HIS A 37 -2.04 -5.83 14.82
N TYR A 38 -0.86 -5.28 15.07
CA TYR A 38 -0.69 -4.06 15.87
C TYR A 38 -1.47 -2.87 15.29
N LEU A 39 -1.39 -2.63 13.98
CA LEU A 39 -2.04 -1.51 13.32
C LEU A 39 -3.56 -1.66 13.18
N THR A 40 -4.06 -2.91 13.16
CA THR A 40 -5.50 -3.20 13.11
C THR A 40 -6.21 -2.78 14.40
N ASP A 41 -5.54 -2.81 15.55
CA ASP A 41 -6.08 -2.25 16.79
C ASP A 41 -5.94 -0.72 16.78
N VAL A 42 -7.07 -0.03 16.59
CA VAL A 42 -7.16 1.43 16.54
C VAL A 42 -6.67 2.13 17.81
N ASN A 43 -6.56 1.44 18.94
CA ASN A 43 -6.07 2.00 20.20
C ASN A 43 -4.54 2.05 20.29
N ASN A 44 -3.83 1.30 19.44
CA ASN A 44 -2.38 1.29 19.44
C ASN A 44 -1.81 2.60 18.87
N SER A 45 -0.83 3.20 19.53
CA SER A 45 -0.20 4.44 19.03
C SER A 45 0.62 4.17 17.76
N ILE A 46 0.46 5.05 16.77
CA ILE A 46 1.30 5.09 15.57
C ILE A 46 2.42 6.12 15.67
N GLU A 47 2.61 6.75 16.84
CA GLU A 47 3.73 7.65 17.08
C GLU A 47 5.07 6.91 16.95
N CYS A 48 5.98 7.50 16.19
CA CYS A 48 7.30 6.97 15.94
C CYS A 48 8.29 8.13 15.80
N GLU A 49 9.45 8.03 16.45
CA GLU A 49 10.50 9.06 16.39
C GLU A 49 10.97 9.30 14.94
N ASP A 50 11.13 8.24 14.15
CA ASP A 50 11.53 8.29 12.75
C ASP A 50 10.45 7.66 11.85
N PHE A 51 9.27 8.29 11.83
CA PHE A 51 8.16 7.82 11.00
C PHE A 51 8.47 7.91 9.50
N GLU A 52 9.20 8.96 9.06
CA GLU A 52 9.62 9.09 7.67
C GLU A 52 10.55 7.94 7.24
N GLY A 53 11.55 7.60 8.06
CA GLY A 53 12.40 6.45 7.83
C GLY A 53 11.63 5.13 7.84
N PHE A 54 10.62 5.00 8.69
CA PHE A 54 9.73 3.84 8.72
C PHE A 54 8.98 3.66 7.39
N ILE A 55 8.35 4.73 6.88
CA ILE A 55 7.67 4.71 5.58
C ILE A 55 8.67 4.40 4.46
N LYS A 56 9.85 5.02 4.44
CA LYS A 56 10.90 4.70 3.46
C LYS A 56 11.31 3.23 3.50
N GLY A 57 11.36 2.62 4.68
CA GLY A 57 11.58 1.19 4.84
C GLY A 57 10.51 0.33 4.18
N LEU A 58 9.23 0.71 4.32
CA LEU A 58 8.11 0.03 3.67
C LEU A 58 8.09 0.24 2.15
N LEU A 59 8.45 1.43 1.64
CA LEU A 59 8.57 1.64 0.20
C LEU A 59 9.58 0.65 -0.42
N LYS A 60 10.71 0.40 0.26
CA LYS A 60 11.68 -0.62 -0.16
C LYS A 60 11.13 -2.06 -0.14
N TRP A 61 10.13 -2.34 0.70
CA TRP A 61 9.44 -3.64 0.65
C TRP A 61 8.66 -3.78 -0.66
N ILE A 62 7.94 -2.72 -1.04
CA ILE A 62 7.08 -2.65 -2.23
C ILE A 62 7.91 -2.76 -3.50
N GLU A 63 9.02 -2.01 -3.58
CA GLU A 63 9.93 -2.00 -4.74
C GLU A 63 10.68 -3.32 -4.91
N GLY A 64 10.85 -4.08 -3.82
CA GLY A 64 11.59 -5.33 -3.79
C GLY A 64 11.02 -6.42 -4.71
N SER A 65 11.86 -7.40 -5.05
CA SER A 65 11.51 -8.50 -5.96
C SER A 65 10.72 -9.64 -5.31
N ASN A 66 10.62 -9.68 -3.98
CA ASN A 66 9.85 -10.71 -3.28
C ASN A 66 8.37 -10.29 -3.23
N TYR A 67 7.54 -10.94 -4.04
CA TYR A 67 6.12 -10.60 -4.19
C TYR A 67 5.33 -10.62 -2.86
N ARG A 68 5.70 -11.50 -1.90
CA ARG A 68 5.03 -11.54 -0.58
C ARG A 68 5.39 -10.31 0.24
N ILE A 69 6.66 -9.94 0.28
CA ILE A 69 7.11 -8.75 1.00
C ILE A 69 6.54 -7.49 0.34
N SER A 70 6.47 -7.45 -1.00
CA SER A 70 5.89 -6.32 -1.73
C SER A 70 4.41 -6.13 -1.42
N SER A 71 3.60 -7.20 -1.53
CA SER A 71 2.18 -7.15 -1.16
C SER A 71 1.95 -6.85 0.33
N ASN A 72 2.80 -7.37 1.22
CA ASN A 72 2.78 -7.04 2.64
C ASN A 72 3.06 -5.55 2.88
N GLY A 73 4.04 -4.96 2.19
CA GLY A 73 4.34 -3.53 2.29
C GLY A 73 3.15 -2.67 1.88
N ILE A 74 2.49 -3.02 0.76
CA ILE A 74 1.25 -2.37 0.30
C ILE A 74 0.17 -2.48 1.38
N ARG A 75 -0.03 -3.67 1.95
CA ARG A 75 -1.04 -3.90 3.00
C ARG A 75 -0.80 -3.06 4.26
N ILE A 76 0.45 -2.88 4.68
CA ILE A 76 0.78 -2.00 5.80
C ILE A 76 0.49 -0.52 5.46
N LEU A 77 0.81 -0.08 4.24
CA LEU A 77 0.47 1.29 3.81
C LEU A 77 -1.05 1.53 3.73
N GLU A 78 -1.83 0.52 3.36
CA GLU A 78 -3.29 0.60 3.42
C GLU A 78 -3.79 0.85 4.84
N LEU A 79 -3.18 0.24 5.85
CA LEU A 79 -3.52 0.47 7.26
C LEU A 79 -3.13 1.89 7.67
N PHE A 80 -1.93 2.35 7.32
CA PHE A 80 -1.55 3.74 7.60
C PHE A 80 -2.47 4.77 6.93
N THR A 81 -2.99 4.46 5.73
CA THR A 81 -3.97 5.30 5.03
C THR A 81 -5.27 5.46 5.83
N GLU A 82 -5.67 4.46 6.64
CA GLU A 82 -6.82 4.55 7.55
C GLU A 82 -6.49 5.29 8.84
N ARG A 83 -5.27 5.10 9.34
CA ARG A 83 -4.84 5.56 10.67
C ARG A 83 -4.42 7.03 10.70
N LEU A 84 -3.75 7.50 9.64
CA LEU A 84 -3.33 8.90 9.48
C LEU A 84 -4.46 9.71 8.86
N ASN A 85 -4.54 11.01 9.14
CA ASN A 85 -5.41 11.91 8.39
C ASN A 85 -4.79 12.29 7.03
N SER A 86 -5.55 12.98 6.16
CA SER A 86 -5.09 13.32 4.81
C SER A 86 -3.91 14.30 4.81
N TYR A 87 -3.82 15.21 5.78
CA TYR A 87 -2.68 16.14 5.88
C TYR A 87 -1.39 15.42 6.29
N GLU A 88 -1.48 14.50 7.25
CA GLU A 88 -0.33 13.71 7.73
C GLU A 88 0.22 12.78 6.64
N PHE A 89 -0.66 12.17 5.84
CA PHE A 89 -0.25 11.24 4.78
C PHE A 89 0.25 11.97 3.52
N GLU A 90 -0.15 13.23 3.28
CA GLU A 90 0.21 14.00 2.07
C GLU A 90 1.72 14.02 1.83
N HIS A 91 2.53 14.10 2.88
CA HIS A 91 4.00 14.10 2.81
C HIS A 91 4.60 12.86 2.11
N TYR A 92 3.87 11.74 2.11
CA TYR A 92 4.32 10.48 1.53
C TYR A 92 3.61 10.15 0.22
N LEU A 93 2.57 10.90 -0.14
CA LEU A 93 1.60 10.55 -1.17
C LEU A 93 2.27 10.28 -2.52
N ASP A 94 3.11 11.19 -3.01
CA ASP A 94 3.76 11.07 -4.32
C ASP A 94 4.62 9.81 -4.42
N ASN A 95 5.42 9.53 -3.37
CA ASN A 95 6.27 8.34 -3.33
C ASN A 95 5.45 7.05 -3.25
N VAL A 96 4.39 7.04 -2.42
CA VAL A 96 3.50 5.88 -2.27
C VAL A 96 2.78 5.60 -3.59
N VAL A 97 2.23 6.63 -4.25
CA VAL A 97 1.57 6.48 -5.55
C VAL A 97 2.57 5.98 -6.58
N SER A 98 3.77 6.54 -6.65
CA SER A 98 4.82 6.13 -7.59
C SER A 98 5.15 4.64 -7.48
N VAL A 99 5.54 4.15 -6.30
CA VAL A 99 5.93 2.75 -6.14
C VAL A 99 4.75 1.80 -6.33
N THR A 100 3.54 2.24 -5.99
CA THR A 100 2.33 1.43 -6.13
C THR A 100 1.89 1.33 -7.59
N THR A 101 1.99 2.41 -8.37
CA THR A 101 1.72 2.39 -9.82
C THR A 101 2.68 1.44 -10.54
N ASP A 102 3.95 1.41 -10.17
CA ASP A 102 4.91 0.43 -10.72
C ASP A 102 4.51 -1.02 -10.41
N ARG A 103 3.87 -1.26 -9.26
CA ARG A 103 3.37 -2.60 -8.88
C ARG A 103 2.13 -3.06 -9.63
N LEU A 104 1.44 -2.18 -10.37
CA LEU A 104 0.47 -2.61 -11.38
C LEU A 104 1.13 -3.43 -12.50
N GLY A 105 2.46 -3.35 -12.66
CA GLY A 105 3.21 -4.14 -13.64
C GLY A 105 3.64 -5.53 -13.16
N ASP A 106 3.36 -5.90 -11.90
CA ASP A 106 3.96 -7.08 -11.28
C ASP A 106 3.51 -8.40 -11.96
N GLY A 107 4.43 -9.36 -12.03
CA GLY A 107 4.16 -10.69 -12.59
C GLY A 107 3.22 -11.54 -11.74
N LYS A 108 2.90 -11.13 -10.51
CA LYS A 108 1.96 -11.80 -9.61
C LYS A 108 0.67 -11.00 -9.47
N ASP A 109 -0.45 -11.63 -9.78
CA ASP A 109 -1.79 -11.05 -9.69
C ASP A 109 -2.05 -10.49 -8.30
N GLN A 110 -1.63 -11.23 -7.25
CA GLN A 110 -1.72 -10.79 -5.86
C GLN A 110 -1.11 -9.40 -5.60
N VAL A 111 0.02 -9.08 -6.22
CA VAL A 111 0.68 -7.78 -6.04
C VAL A 111 -0.05 -6.70 -6.82
N ARG A 112 -0.52 -7.01 -8.03
CA ARG A 112 -1.30 -6.08 -8.86
C ARG A 112 -2.63 -5.72 -8.22
N ASP A 113 -3.33 -6.72 -7.67
CA ASP A 113 -4.61 -6.54 -6.98
C ASP A 113 -4.44 -5.67 -5.72
N ALA A 114 -3.39 -5.93 -4.93
CA ALA A 114 -3.05 -5.12 -3.77
C ALA A 114 -2.73 -3.67 -4.16
N ALA A 115 -1.93 -3.48 -5.21
CA ALA A 115 -1.59 -2.15 -5.71
C ALA A 115 -2.84 -1.37 -6.17
N SER A 116 -3.69 -2.01 -6.97
CA SER A 116 -4.94 -1.40 -7.43
C SER A 116 -5.89 -1.07 -6.27
N HIS A 117 -5.94 -1.92 -5.24
CA HIS A 117 -6.73 -1.67 -4.04
C HIS A 117 -6.22 -0.48 -3.23
N LEU A 118 -4.91 -0.38 -2.99
CA LEU A 118 -4.32 0.78 -2.30
C LEU A 118 -4.58 2.08 -3.07
N LEU A 119 -4.43 2.09 -4.39
CA LEU A 119 -4.70 3.29 -5.21
C LEU A 119 -6.16 3.75 -5.08
N LEU A 120 -7.14 2.84 -5.15
CA LEU A 120 -8.55 3.17 -4.91
C LEU A 120 -8.80 3.68 -3.49
N LYS A 121 -8.10 3.11 -2.51
CA LYS A 121 -8.20 3.56 -1.11
C LYS A 121 -7.67 4.97 -0.92
N LEU A 122 -6.59 5.33 -1.60
CA LEU A 122 -6.08 6.69 -1.64
C LEU A 122 -7.10 7.63 -2.30
N MET A 123 -7.80 7.20 -3.36
CA MET A 123 -8.86 8.01 -3.97
C MET A 123 -10.00 8.32 -2.99
N ARG A 124 -10.34 7.39 -2.08
CA ARG A 124 -11.35 7.61 -1.02
C ARG A 124 -10.87 8.61 0.02
N LYS A 125 -9.58 8.57 0.36
CA LYS A 125 -8.96 9.46 1.35
C LYS A 125 -8.82 10.89 0.84
N TYR A 126 -8.56 11.02 -0.45
CA TYR A 126 -8.39 12.29 -1.16
C TYR A 126 -9.57 12.46 -2.13
N THR A 127 -9.27 12.58 -3.42
CA THR A 127 -10.26 12.52 -4.49
C THR A 127 -9.71 11.65 -5.62
N PRO A 128 -10.59 11.05 -6.45
CA PRO A 128 -10.13 10.36 -7.65
C PRO A 128 -9.22 11.23 -8.52
N GLN A 129 -9.60 12.49 -8.76
CA GLN A 129 -8.82 13.42 -9.58
C GLN A 129 -7.40 13.62 -9.03
N ARG A 130 -7.25 13.87 -7.73
CA ARG A 130 -5.93 14.09 -7.10
C ARG A 130 -4.98 12.92 -7.32
N ILE A 131 -5.48 11.68 -7.20
CA ILE A 131 -4.67 10.48 -7.38
C ILE A 131 -4.41 10.21 -8.86
N TRP A 132 -5.38 10.47 -9.75
CA TRP A 132 -5.19 10.33 -11.20
C TRP A 132 -4.16 11.31 -11.78
N ASP A 133 -4.10 12.55 -11.26
CA ASP A 133 -3.08 13.53 -11.64
C ASP A 133 -1.65 13.01 -11.38
N LEU A 134 -1.49 12.15 -10.36
CA LEU A 134 -0.22 11.50 -10.05
C LEU A 134 -0.01 10.23 -10.90
N ILE A 135 -1.03 9.38 -11.07
CA ILE A 135 -0.93 8.12 -11.81
C ILE A 135 -0.65 8.35 -13.29
N GLN A 136 -1.32 9.32 -13.92
CA GLN A 136 -1.29 9.51 -15.37
C GLN A 136 0.13 9.60 -15.97
N PRO A 137 1.03 10.50 -15.49
CA PRO A 137 2.39 10.58 -16.01
C PRO A 137 3.19 9.29 -15.76
N LEU A 138 3.00 8.65 -14.61
CA LEU A 138 3.73 7.43 -14.22
C LEU A 138 3.35 6.22 -15.07
N ALA A 139 2.06 6.06 -15.36
CA ALA A 139 1.53 4.86 -16.01
C ALA A 139 1.58 4.93 -17.54
N PHE A 140 1.09 6.02 -18.15
CA PHE A 140 0.93 6.08 -19.60
C PHE A 140 2.24 6.31 -20.35
N GLU A 141 3.24 6.91 -19.71
CA GLU A 141 4.60 7.05 -20.23
C GLU A 141 5.48 5.82 -19.94
N ASN A 142 5.00 4.87 -19.11
CA ASN A 142 5.77 3.69 -18.74
C ASN A 142 6.10 2.82 -19.96
N LYS A 143 7.26 2.15 -19.96
CA LYS A 143 7.64 1.22 -21.04
C LYS A 143 6.95 -0.14 -20.90
N GLN A 144 6.56 -0.52 -19.69
CA GLN A 144 5.90 -1.80 -19.44
C GLN A 144 4.42 -1.71 -19.83
N PHE A 145 4.04 -2.42 -20.88
CA PHE A 145 2.65 -2.43 -21.37
C PHE A 145 1.65 -2.89 -20.30
N ARG A 146 2.05 -3.83 -19.44
CA ARG A 146 1.21 -4.34 -18.35
C ARG A 146 0.77 -3.24 -17.38
N ILE A 147 1.64 -2.27 -17.05
CA ILE A 147 1.26 -1.12 -16.22
C ILE A 147 0.14 -0.32 -16.89
N LYS A 148 0.21 -0.10 -18.21
CA LYS A 148 -0.82 0.62 -18.96
C LYS A 148 -2.16 -0.13 -18.96
N GLU A 149 -2.12 -1.42 -19.24
CA GLU A 149 -3.32 -2.28 -19.23
C GLU A 149 -4.00 -2.28 -17.86
N GLU A 150 -3.23 -2.51 -16.79
CA GLU A 150 -3.75 -2.57 -15.43
C GLU A 150 -4.22 -1.20 -14.93
N THR A 151 -3.59 -0.12 -15.40
CA THR A 151 -4.08 1.25 -15.18
C THR A 151 -5.42 1.50 -15.85
N GLN A 152 -5.65 0.98 -17.06
CA GLN A 152 -6.98 1.06 -17.71
C GLN A 152 -8.04 0.29 -16.92
N ARG A 153 -7.68 -0.88 -16.36
CA ARG A 153 -8.57 -1.63 -15.46
C ARG A 153 -8.87 -0.85 -14.19
N LEU A 154 -7.87 -0.17 -13.61
CA LEU A 154 -8.05 0.73 -12.47
C LEU A 154 -8.96 1.91 -12.82
N LEU A 155 -8.90 2.47 -14.04
CA LEU A 155 -9.82 3.51 -14.49
C LEU A 155 -11.26 3.02 -14.51
N ILE A 156 -11.51 1.84 -15.07
CA ILE A 156 -12.85 1.23 -15.05
C ILE A 156 -13.34 1.04 -13.61
N ARG A 157 -12.47 0.54 -12.71
CA ARG A 157 -12.80 0.40 -11.28
C ARG A 157 -13.11 1.75 -10.63
N THR A 158 -12.34 2.79 -10.95
CA THR A 158 -12.58 4.15 -10.44
C THR A 158 -13.95 4.65 -10.90
N LEU A 159 -14.26 4.52 -12.20
CA LEU A 159 -15.54 4.92 -12.74
C LEU A 159 -16.69 4.18 -12.08
N ASN A 160 -16.60 2.85 -11.94
CA ASN A 160 -17.63 2.04 -11.29
C ASN A 160 -17.85 2.39 -9.81
N GLU A 161 -16.84 2.94 -9.12
CA GLU A 161 -16.94 3.28 -7.71
C GLU A 161 -17.45 4.70 -7.45
N TYR A 162 -17.11 5.65 -8.31
CA TYR A 162 -17.37 7.09 -8.08
C TYR A 162 -18.37 7.70 -9.05
N VAL A 163 -18.63 7.03 -10.16
CA VAL A 163 -19.67 7.42 -11.11
C VAL A 163 -20.70 6.31 -11.02
N ASP A 164 -21.93 6.64 -10.61
CA ASP A 164 -23.07 5.72 -10.75
C ASP A 164 -23.26 5.44 -12.25
N ILE A 165 -22.50 4.49 -12.78
CA ILE A 165 -22.73 3.89 -14.08
C ILE A 165 -23.55 2.65 -13.75
N PRO A 166 -24.88 2.66 -13.97
CA PRO A 166 -25.65 1.44 -13.95
C PRO A 166 -24.94 0.52 -14.94
N MET A 167 -24.39 -0.59 -14.46
CA MET A 167 -23.64 -1.51 -15.31
C MET A 167 -24.50 -1.82 -16.53
N MET A 168 -24.14 -1.25 -17.68
CA MET A 168 -24.55 -1.82 -18.94
C MET A 168 -23.84 -3.15 -19.00
N ASN A 169 -24.61 -4.21 -18.76
CA ASN A 169 -24.28 -5.56 -19.15
C ASN A 169 -23.87 -5.52 -20.62
N ILE A 170 -22.56 -5.49 -20.88
CA ILE A 170 -22.04 -5.85 -22.18
C ILE A 170 -21.89 -7.37 -22.12
N VAL A 171 -22.94 -8.02 -22.63
CA VAL A 171 -22.99 -9.43 -23.00
C VAL A 171 -21.93 -9.72 -24.06
#